data_AF-A0A846CGD3-F1
#
_entry.id   AF-A0A846CGD3-F1
#
_cell.length_a   1.000
_cell.length_b   1.000
_cell.length_c   1.000
_cell.angle_alpha   90.00
_cell.angle_beta   90.00
_cell.angle_gamma   90.00
#
_symmetry.space_group_name_H-M   'P 1'
#
loop_
_entity.id
_entity.type
_entity.pdbx_description
1 polymer ?
#
loop_
_entity_poly.entity_id
_entity_poly.type
_entity_poly.pdbx_seq_one_letter_code
_entity_poly.pdbx_strand_id
1 'polypeptide(L)'
;QKDAITGAVREAVLINPFDAKKLGLKDGDDVALKNDLGELKGRVYLAPMKPGNLQVHWPEGNVLLDKGKRSLEGVPDYNALVCLEKLDES
;
A
#
# COMPACT_ATOMS: atom_id res chain seq x y z
N GLN A 1 20.40 11.87 10.12
CA GLN A 1 20.18 12.93 9.13
C GLN A 1 18.84 12.61 8.49
N LYS A 2 17.79 13.38 8.82
CA LYS A 2 16.42 13.11 8.35
C LYS A 2 16.32 13.60 6.91
N ASP A 3 16.10 12.68 6.00
CA ASP A 3 15.92 12.98 4.59
C ASP A 3 14.73 13.91 4.39
N ALA A 4 15.02 15.15 3.98
CA ALA A 4 14.03 16.22 3.92
C ALA A 4 13.25 16.27 2.59
N ILE A 5 13.56 15.44 1.57
CA ILE A 5 12.94 15.54 0.23
C ILE A 5 12.85 14.18 -0.53
N THR A 6 13.05 13.01 0.10
CA THR A 6 13.52 11.79 -0.62
C THR A 6 12.52 10.81 -1.22
N GLY A 7 11.22 10.87 -0.94
CA GLY A 7 10.30 9.84 -1.47
C GLY A 7 9.42 9.15 -0.43
N ALA A 8 9.38 9.66 0.80
CA ALA A 8 8.43 9.22 1.83
C ALA A 8 6.95 9.26 1.40
N VAL A 9 6.60 10.10 0.40
CA VAL A 9 5.25 10.09 -0.21
C VAL A 9 5.10 8.92 -1.18
N ARG A 10 6.15 8.51 -1.89
CA ARG A 10 6.09 7.43 -2.89
C ARG A 10 5.88 6.07 -2.23
N GLU A 11 6.51 5.86 -1.09
CA GLU A 11 6.31 4.69 -0.22
C GLU A 11 5.07 4.82 0.67
N ALA A 12 4.27 5.90 0.55
CA ALA A 12 3.08 6.06 1.38
C ALA A 12 1.98 5.07 0.97
N VAL A 13 1.55 4.24 1.91
CA VAL A 13 0.37 3.40 1.80
C VAL A 13 -0.79 4.17 2.42
N LEU A 14 -1.62 4.75 1.58
CA LEU A 14 -2.81 5.45 2.02
C LEU A 14 -3.82 4.42 2.51
N ILE A 15 -4.24 4.59 3.76
CA ILE A 15 -5.26 3.78 4.41
C ILE A 15 -6.25 4.69 5.13
N ASN A 16 -7.51 4.25 5.19
CA ASN A 16 -8.49 4.97 5.98
C ASN A 16 -8.14 4.87 7.48
N PRO A 17 -8.24 5.96 8.27
CA PRO A 17 -7.95 5.95 9.70
C PRO A 17 -8.78 4.96 10.53
N PHE A 18 -10.01 4.64 10.11
CA PHE A 18 -10.84 3.62 10.74
C PHE A 18 -10.28 2.20 10.53
N ASP A 19 -9.81 1.86 9.33
CA ASP A 19 -9.18 0.56 9.07
C ASP A 19 -7.82 0.46 9.74
N ALA A 20 -7.01 1.52 9.66
CA ALA A 20 -5.74 1.57 10.38
C ALA A 20 -5.95 1.33 11.87
N LYS A 21 -6.93 1.99 12.49
CA LYS A 21 -7.28 1.78 13.90
C LYS A 21 -7.75 0.36 14.19
N LYS A 22 -8.53 -0.27 13.31
CA LYS A 22 -8.95 -1.67 13.45
C LYS A 22 -7.77 -2.65 13.35
N LEU A 23 -6.80 -2.34 12.50
CA LEU A 23 -5.59 -3.12 12.28
C LEU A 23 -4.47 -2.80 13.28
N GLY A 24 -4.65 -1.81 14.15
CA GLY A 24 -3.63 -1.38 15.12
C GLY A 24 -2.46 -0.60 14.52
N LEU A 25 -2.64 -0.03 13.33
CA LEU A 25 -1.66 0.77 12.60
C LEU A 25 -1.78 2.26 12.98
N LYS A 26 -0.65 2.98 12.96
CA LYS A 26 -0.58 4.42 13.19
C LYS A 26 -0.01 5.14 11.97
N ASP A 27 -0.21 6.45 11.85
CA ASP A 27 0.50 7.20 10.83
C ASP A 27 2.01 7.04 11.03
N GLY A 28 2.73 6.81 9.94
CA GLY A 28 4.16 6.59 10.00
C GLY A 28 4.60 5.18 10.37
N ASP A 29 3.70 4.23 10.67
CA ASP A 29 4.06 2.82 10.88
C ASP A 29 4.61 2.20 9.59
N ASP A 30 5.63 1.35 9.73
CA ASP A 30 6.20 0.64 8.60
C ASP A 30 5.35 -0.60 8.29
N VAL A 31 4.98 -0.78 7.02
CA VAL A 31 4.09 -1.83 6.55
C VAL A 31 4.57 -2.43 5.25
N ALA A 32 4.25 -3.70 5.03
CA ALA A 32 4.45 -4.38 3.77
C ALA A 32 3.12 -4.85 3.21
N LEU A 33 2.85 -4.53 1.95
CA LEU A 33 1.78 -5.15 1.18
C LEU A 33 2.37 -6.33 0.42
N LYS A 34 1.84 -7.53 0.66
CA LYS A 34 2.33 -8.75 0.02
C LYS A 34 1.21 -9.45 -0.72
N ASN A 35 1.51 -9.98 -1.88
CA ASN A 35 0.65 -10.91 -2.58
C ASN A 35 1.49 -11.96 -3.32
N ASP A 36 0.82 -12.79 -4.12
CA ASP A 36 1.46 -13.85 -4.89
C ASP A 36 2.47 -13.33 -5.95
N LEU A 37 2.36 -12.04 -6.30
CA LEU A 37 3.14 -11.41 -7.36
C LEU A 37 4.40 -10.73 -6.82
N GLY A 38 4.33 -10.20 -5.61
CA GLY A 38 5.44 -9.50 -4.99
C GLY A 38 5.13 -8.92 -3.62
N GLU A 39 6.11 -8.17 -3.12
CA GLU A 39 6.04 -7.43 -1.86
C GLU A 39 6.35 -5.95 -2.16
N LEU A 40 5.53 -5.06 -1.62
CA LEU A 40 5.76 -3.63 -1.60
C LEU A 40 5.89 -3.17 -0.15
N LYS A 41 7.03 -2.60 0.20
CA LYS A 41 7.22 -1.94 1.49
C LYS A 41 6.79 -0.49 1.40
N GLY A 42 6.22 0.01 2.49
CA GLY A 42 5.76 1.38 2.56
C GLY A 42 5.43 1.80 3.98
N ARG A 43 4.97 3.03 4.11
CA ARG A 43 4.64 3.64 5.39
C ARG A 43 3.19 4.03 5.44
N VAL A 44 2.53 3.73 6.56
CA VAL A 44 1.11 4.03 6.76
C VAL A 44 0.88 5.53 6.69
N TYR A 45 -0.01 5.93 5.78
CA TYR A 45 -0.46 7.29 5.65
C TYR A 45 -1.98 7.34 5.83
N LEU A 46 -2.43 7.98 6.91
CA LEU A 46 -3.85 8.08 7.19
C LEU A 46 -4.49 9.12 6.27
N ALA A 47 -5.35 8.65 5.36
CA ALA A 47 -6.05 9.51 4.40
C ALA A 47 -7.57 9.38 4.53
N PRO A 48 -8.34 10.46 4.33
CA PRO A 48 -9.80 10.43 4.35
C PRO A 48 -10.34 9.81 3.04
N MET A 49 -10.15 8.50 2.89
CA MET A 49 -10.59 7.71 1.74
C MET A 49 -11.66 6.69 2.13
N LYS A 50 -12.20 5.90 1.21
CA LYS A 50 -13.21 4.89 1.54
C LYS A 50 -12.58 3.76 2.38
N PRO A 51 -13.18 3.36 3.52
CA PRO A 51 -12.68 2.24 4.30
C PRO A 51 -12.74 0.92 3.51
N GLY A 52 -11.85 -0.02 3.85
CA GLY A 52 -11.66 -1.29 3.16
C GLY A 52 -10.91 -1.21 1.83
N ASN A 53 -10.31 -0.06 1.52
CA ASN A 53 -9.46 0.13 0.34
C ASN A 53 -8.06 0.54 0.81
N LEU A 54 -7.07 0.29 -0.03
CA LEU A 54 -5.69 0.76 0.12
C LEU A 54 -5.31 1.48 -1.16
N GLN A 55 -4.57 2.58 -1.06
CA GLN A 55 -4.00 3.23 -2.24
C GLN A 55 -2.50 3.36 -2.05
N VAL A 56 -1.77 3.14 -3.14
CA VAL A 56 -0.32 3.29 -3.20
C VAL A 56 0.04 4.16 -4.38
N HIS A 57 1.17 4.83 -4.30
CA HIS A 57 1.62 5.66 -5.41
C HIS A 57 2.12 4.81 -6.58
N TRP A 58 1.78 5.23 -7.80
CA TRP A 58 2.43 4.73 -9.00
C TRP A 58 3.83 5.36 -9.12
N PRO A 59 4.89 4.65 -9.56
CA PRO A 59 4.92 3.28 -10.11
C PRO A 59 5.12 2.15 -9.09
N GLU A 60 5.18 2.43 -7.80
CA GLU A 60 5.55 1.47 -6.74
C GLU A 60 4.59 0.26 -6.70
N GLY A 61 3.28 0.52 -6.83
CA GLY A 61 2.27 -0.54 -6.86
C GLY A 61 2.37 -1.53 -8.03
N ASN A 62 3.20 -1.27 -9.05
CA ASN A 62 3.34 -2.19 -10.19
C ASN A 62 3.89 -3.56 -9.79
N VAL A 63 4.59 -3.69 -8.65
CA VAL A 63 5.08 -4.99 -8.15
C VAL A 63 3.94 -5.88 -7.65
N LEU A 64 2.81 -5.27 -7.26
CA LEU A 64 1.61 -5.96 -6.78
C LEU A 64 0.59 -6.21 -7.90
N LEU A 65 0.79 -5.61 -9.09
CA LEU A 65 -0.11 -5.73 -10.22
C LEU A 65 0.41 -6.78 -11.19
N ASP A 66 -0.44 -7.75 -11.52
CA ASP A 66 -0.06 -8.78 -12.49
C ASP A 66 -0.17 -8.17 -13.89
N LYS A 67 0.99 -7.98 -14.55
CA LYS A 67 1.03 -7.47 -15.92
C LYS A 67 0.42 -8.46 -16.93
N GLY A 68 0.17 -9.71 -16.53
CA GLY A 68 -0.40 -10.78 -17.35
C GLY A 68 -1.92 -10.90 -17.27
N LYS A 69 -2.54 -10.57 -16.12
CA LYS A 69 -3.99 -10.59 -15.90
C LYS A 69 -4.59 -9.29 -16.40
N ARG A 70 -4.83 -9.27 -17.70
CA ARG A 70 -6.01 -8.56 -18.22
C ARG A 70 -7.23 -9.32 -17.71
N SER A 71 -8.13 -8.66 -16.98
CA SER A 71 -9.49 -9.17 -16.81
C SER A 71 -10.07 -9.54 -18.16
N LEU A 72 -10.94 -10.55 -18.16
CA LEU A 72 -11.66 -11.03 -19.35
C LEU A 72 -12.39 -9.91 -20.13
N GLU A 73 -12.59 -8.73 -19.52
CA GLU A 73 -13.24 -7.56 -20.10
C GLU A 73 -12.29 -6.49 -20.68
N GLY A 74 -10.98 -6.72 -20.72
CA GLY A 74 -10.04 -5.81 -21.41
C GLY A 74 -9.77 -4.48 -20.69
N VAL A 75 -10.29 -4.30 -19.48
CA VAL A 75 -9.95 -3.19 -18.59
C VAL A 75 -8.73 -3.60 -17.75
N PRO A 76 -7.68 -2.77 -17.66
CA PRO A 76 -6.56 -3.04 -16.76
C PRO A 76 -7.03 -3.07 -15.30
N ASP A 77 -6.92 -4.23 -14.65
CA ASP A 77 -7.20 -4.39 -13.23
C ASP A 77 -6.11 -3.73 -12.41
N TYR A 78 -6.30 -2.45 -12.10
CA TYR A 78 -5.48 -1.75 -11.11
C TYR A 78 -5.84 -2.13 -9.67
N ASN A 79 -6.66 -3.17 -9.47
CA ASN A 79 -7.02 -3.72 -8.18
C ASN A 79 -6.23 -5.01 -7.94
N ALA A 80 -5.37 -5.01 -6.93
CA ALA A 80 -4.70 -6.21 -6.45
C ALA A 80 -5.22 -6.57 -5.06
N LEU A 81 -5.46 -7.86 -4.83
CA LEU A 81 -5.62 -8.38 -3.47
C LEU A 81 -4.24 -8.51 -2.85
N VAL A 82 -4.06 -7.84 -1.71
CA VAL A 82 -2.80 -7.80 -0.97
C VAL A 82 -3.07 -8.01 0.52
N CYS A 83 -2.16 -8.69 1.20
CA CYS A 83 -2.11 -8.77 2.64
C CYS A 83 -1.23 -7.64 3.16
N LEU A 84 -1.78 -6.83 4.06
CA LEU A 84 -1.02 -5.81 4.77
C LEU A 84 -0.43 -6.43 6.05
N GLU A 85 0.88 -6.37 6.18
CA GLU A 85 1.61 -6.75 7.38
C GLU A 85 2.32 -5.53 7.97
N LYS A 86 2.30 -5.38 9.31
CA LYS A 86 3.10 -4.38 10.00
C LYS A 86 4.53 -4.89 10.15
N LEU A 87 5.49 -4.06 9.76
CA LEU A 87 6.91 -4.31 9.96
C LEU A 87 7.30 -3.68 11.30
N ASP A 88 7.45 -4.52 12.32
CA ASP A 88 7.93 -4.09 13.63
C ASP A 88 9.47 -4.06 13.58
N GLU A 89 10.06 -2.87 13.53
CA GLU A 89 11.50 -2.70 13.72
C GLU A 89 11.81 -2.91 15.21
N SER A 90 12.11 -4.15 15.59
CA SER A 90 12.64 -4.51 16.93
C SER A 90 14.03 -3.96 17.19
#